data_AF-T5KWP5-F1
#
_entry.id   AF-T5KWP5-F1
#
_cell.length_a   1.000
_cell.length_b   1.000
_cell.length_c   1.000
_cell.angle_alpha   90.00
_cell.angle_beta   90.00
_cell.angle_gamma   90.00
#
_symmetry.space_group_name_H-M   'P 1'
#
loop_
_entity.id
_entity.type
_entity.pdbx_description
1 polymer ?
#
loop_
_entity_poly.entity_id
_entity_poly.type
_entity_poly.pdbx_seq_one_letter_code
_entity_poly.pdbx_strand_id
1 'polypeptide(L)'
;MPIRYAGDAYNRAVGTRSAFAGLSADLEREGLPAMVVNDGDREEQDEIDVFLARFRPQASGVGSFNDVRWWRGVRYVRFSPLGTVAPPGTGNHGKRRANDLGYPYNSDTPAHRRAQVLAKRHNITCEGMGFREWWHWTFWGPLGAIASAAGGGNTTRPEDIMNAEQEKKLDAVLQALGAGGLQPGQWDDTIMGNTRDIEAQVNGLPDALKAIMAQVNGIPEVLADIRKRIGVSEAQVEVIADAVAKQIGTPMVKLDYAAIAKAVNDDAARRLMS
;
A
#
# COMPACT_ATOMS: atom_id res chain seq x y z
N MET A 1 25.47 16.55 -31.18
CA MET A 1 25.21 15.14 -31.55
C MET A 1 23.92 14.67 -30.88
N PRO A 2 23.30 13.53 -31.24
CA PRO A 2 22.20 12.99 -30.45
C PRO A 2 22.68 12.66 -29.03
N ILE A 3 21.79 12.78 -28.04
CA ILE A 3 22.02 12.26 -26.69
C ILE A 3 22.37 10.77 -26.74
N ARG A 4 23.26 10.33 -25.85
CA ARG A 4 23.69 8.93 -25.77
C ARG A 4 22.91 8.18 -24.70
N TYR A 5 22.67 6.90 -24.93
CA TYR A 5 22.02 5.99 -23.97
C TYR A 5 22.99 4.88 -23.60
N ALA A 6 23.07 4.55 -22.32
CA ALA A 6 23.86 3.43 -21.82
C ALA A 6 23.03 2.14 -21.89
N GLY A 7 23.63 1.06 -22.39
CA GLY A 7 23.01 -0.26 -22.40
C GLY A 7 21.65 -0.29 -23.10
N ASP A 8 20.63 -0.66 -22.34
CA ASP A 8 19.23 -0.78 -22.74
C ASP A 8 18.39 0.47 -22.40
N ALA A 9 18.98 1.56 -21.90
CA ALA A 9 18.24 2.78 -21.61
C ALA A 9 17.60 3.39 -22.87
N TYR A 10 16.38 3.92 -22.74
CA TYR A 10 15.65 4.54 -23.85
C TYR A 10 14.68 5.63 -23.39
N ASN A 11 14.27 6.51 -24.31
CA ASN A 11 13.10 7.40 -24.15
C ASN A 11 12.16 7.23 -25.34
N ARG A 12 10.93 6.76 -25.10
CA ARG A 12 9.90 6.57 -26.13
C ARG A 12 9.12 7.84 -26.40
N ALA A 13 8.93 8.69 -25.39
CA ALA A 13 8.28 9.99 -25.55
C ALA A 13 9.16 10.93 -26.40
N VAL A 14 8.65 11.32 -27.58
CA VAL A 14 9.35 12.21 -28.53
C VAL A 14 9.68 13.56 -27.89
N GLY A 15 8.79 14.10 -27.07
CA GLY A 15 8.98 15.36 -26.36
C GLY A 15 10.15 15.30 -25.40
N THR A 16 10.18 14.29 -24.53
CA THR A 16 11.28 14.03 -23.58
C THR A 16 12.60 13.85 -24.32
N ARG A 17 12.63 12.97 -25.33
CA ARG A 17 13.85 12.70 -26.11
C ARG A 17 14.37 13.96 -26.82
N SER A 18 13.49 14.74 -27.45
CA SER A 18 13.86 15.98 -28.14
C SER A 18 14.38 17.05 -27.18
N ALA A 19 13.75 17.21 -26.01
CA ALA A 19 14.16 18.18 -25.01
C ALA A 19 15.56 17.87 -24.46
N PHE A 20 15.81 16.62 -24.10
CA PHE A 20 17.13 16.20 -23.60
C PHE A 20 18.22 16.25 -24.68
N ALA A 21 17.89 15.93 -25.94
CA ALA A 21 18.81 16.12 -27.06
C ALA A 21 19.14 17.61 -27.30
N GLY A 22 18.14 18.50 -27.17
CA GLY A 22 18.31 19.94 -27.25
C GLY A 22 19.25 20.48 -26.16
N LEU A 23 19.04 20.04 -24.92
CA LEU A 23 19.90 20.39 -23.79
C LEU A 23 21.34 19.88 -23.98
N SER A 24 21.51 18.63 -24.41
CA SER A 24 22.83 18.07 -24.71
C SER A 24 23.56 18.87 -25.79
N ALA A 25 22.86 19.28 -26.85
CA ALA A 25 23.46 20.08 -27.92
C ALA A 25 23.84 21.50 -27.46
N ASP A 26 23.05 22.11 -26.57
CA ASP A 26 23.40 23.39 -25.93
C ASP A 26 24.68 23.28 -25.10
N LEU A 27 24.83 22.19 -24.34
CA LEU A 27 26.04 21.94 -23.54
C LEU A 27 27.27 21.73 -24.42
N GLU A 28 27.16 20.94 -25.49
CA GLU A 28 28.26 20.73 -26.44
C GLU A 28 28.69 22.06 -27.11
N ARG A 29 27.73 22.94 -27.45
CA ARG A 29 28.04 24.27 -28.00
C ARG A 29 28.85 25.16 -27.05
N GLU A 30 28.75 24.93 -25.74
CA GLU A 30 29.52 25.63 -24.72
C GLU A 30 30.83 24.90 -24.36
N GLY A 31 31.21 23.87 -25.11
CA GLY A 31 32.43 23.09 -24.87
C GLY A 31 32.32 22.10 -23.71
N LEU A 32 31.10 21.79 -23.24
CA LEU A 32 30.86 20.79 -22.20
C LEU A 32 30.57 19.41 -22.81
N PRO A 33 30.77 18.30 -22.05
CA PRO A 33 30.50 16.96 -22.55
C PRO A 33 29.05 16.75 -23.00
N ALA A 34 28.81 15.87 -23.98
CA ALA A 34 27.44 15.46 -24.31
C ALA A 34 26.81 14.69 -23.14
N MET A 35 25.48 14.76 -23.02
CA MET A 35 24.75 14.00 -22.01
C MET A 35 24.74 12.50 -22.35
N VAL A 36 24.83 11.68 -21.30
CA VAL A 36 24.62 10.23 -21.34
C VAL A 36 23.47 9.90 -20.38
N VAL A 37 22.45 9.22 -20.88
CA VAL A 37 21.34 8.68 -20.10
C VAL A 37 21.73 7.28 -19.64
N ASN A 38 21.79 7.07 -18.33
CA ASN A 38 22.03 5.77 -17.72
C ASN A 38 20.73 4.99 -17.50
N ASP A 39 19.63 5.68 -17.22
CA ASP A 39 18.29 5.09 -17.07
C ASP A 39 17.24 6.10 -17.57
N GLY A 40 16.29 5.64 -18.38
CA GLY A 40 15.30 6.47 -19.08
C GLY A 40 13.88 6.09 -18.71
N ASP A 41 13.02 5.81 -19.70
CA ASP A 41 11.69 5.27 -19.46
C ASP A 41 11.77 3.92 -18.71
N ARG A 42 10.87 3.71 -17.75
CA ARG A 42 10.64 2.40 -17.11
C ARG A 42 9.25 1.89 -17.43
N GLU A 43 9.10 0.59 -17.64
CA GLU A 43 7.77 -0.01 -17.69
C GLU A 43 7.21 -0.18 -16.27
N GLU A 44 5.90 -0.38 -16.15
CA GLU A 44 5.25 -0.52 -14.84
C GLU A 44 5.85 -1.67 -14.03
N GLN A 45 6.16 -2.79 -14.67
CA GLN A 45 6.78 -3.93 -14.00
C GLN A 45 8.17 -3.59 -13.45
N ASP A 46 8.99 -2.83 -14.19
CA ASP A 46 10.30 -2.41 -13.72
C ASP A 46 10.17 -1.48 -12.49
N GLU A 47 9.18 -0.59 -12.48
CA GLU A 47 8.88 0.23 -11.30
C GLU A 47 8.47 -0.62 -10.09
N ILE A 48 7.66 -1.66 -10.29
CA ILE A 48 7.26 -2.61 -9.24
C ILE A 48 8.49 -3.34 -8.69
N ASP A 49 9.32 -3.91 -9.57
CA ASP A 49 10.47 -4.72 -9.17
C ASP A 49 11.48 -3.89 -8.39
N VAL A 50 11.77 -2.67 -8.86
CA VAL A 50 12.66 -1.73 -8.17
C VAL A 50 12.09 -1.27 -6.83
N PHE A 51 10.77 -1.03 -6.75
CA PHE A 51 10.10 -0.69 -5.50
C PHE A 51 10.20 -1.82 -4.47
N LEU A 52 9.83 -3.04 -4.86
CA LEU A 52 9.85 -4.21 -3.98
C LEU A 52 11.27 -4.65 -3.61
N ALA A 53 12.28 -4.37 -4.45
CA ALA A 53 13.69 -4.58 -4.10
C ALA A 53 14.19 -3.65 -2.99
N ARG A 54 13.49 -2.54 -2.71
CA ARG A 54 13.92 -1.51 -1.75
C ARG A 54 12.99 -1.35 -0.55
N PHE A 55 11.73 -1.75 -0.71
CA PHE A 55 10.67 -1.60 0.27
C PHE A 55 10.01 -2.93 0.59
N ARG A 56 9.56 -3.09 1.84
CA ARG A 56 8.79 -4.27 2.28
C ARG A 56 7.53 -3.87 3.04
N PRO A 57 6.45 -4.66 2.99
CA PRO A 57 5.25 -4.38 3.76
C PRO A 57 5.54 -4.37 5.27
N GLN A 58 5.06 -3.34 5.99
CA GLN A 58 5.15 -3.27 7.45
C GLN A 58 3.97 -2.49 8.06
N ALA A 59 3.32 -3.09 9.06
CA ALA A 59 2.19 -2.48 9.76
C ALA A 59 2.57 -1.24 10.60
N SER A 60 3.79 -1.16 11.11
CA SER A 60 4.25 -0.06 11.98
C SER A 60 5.76 0.21 11.82
N GLY A 61 6.25 1.29 12.45
CA GLY A 61 7.67 1.69 12.45
C GLY A 61 8.14 2.33 11.14
N VAL A 62 9.18 3.18 11.19
CA VAL A 62 9.66 3.96 10.03
C VAL A 62 10.90 3.38 9.35
N GLY A 63 11.44 2.27 9.89
CA GLY A 63 12.67 1.63 9.40
C GLY A 63 13.92 2.49 9.60
N SER A 64 15.07 1.97 9.17
CA SER A 64 16.38 2.62 9.34
C SER A 64 16.56 3.88 8.49
N PHE A 65 15.69 4.09 7.49
CA PHE A 65 15.80 5.19 6.53
C PHE A 65 14.71 6.24 6.67
N ASN A 66 13.77 6.06 7.60
CA ASN A 66 12.63 6.96 7.82
C ASN A 66 11.85 7.27 6.52
N ASP A 67 11.67 6.26 5.67
CA ASP A 67 11.05 6.38 4.34
C ASP A 67 9.91 5.37 4.26
N VAL A 68 8.69 5.90 4.32
CA VAL A 68 7.44 5.16 4.37
C VAL A 68 6.59 5.56 3.18
N ARG A 69 6.09 4.58 2.46
CA ARG A 69 5.29 4.77 1.26
C ARG A 69 4.02 3.94 1.35
N TRP A 70 2.99 4.36 0.63
CA TRP A 70 1.73 3.61 0.49
C TRP A 70 1.54 3.26 -0.97
N TRP A 71 1.25 1.99 -1.24
CA TRP A 71 0.99 1.49 -2.58
C TRP A 71 -0.10 0.42 -2.52
N ARG A 72 -1.19 0.63 -3.30
CA ARG A 72 -2.37 -0.24 -3.33
C ARG A 72 -2.92 -0.56 -1.92
N GLY A 73 -3.08 0.46 -1.08
CA GLY A 73 -3.59 0.33 0.29
C GLY A 73 -2.59 -0.28 1.30
N VAL A 74 -1.45 -0.79 0.85
CA VAL A 74 -0.45 -1.41 1.72
C VAL A 74 0.65 -0.42 2.09
N ARG A 75 1.03 -0.44 3.37
CA ARG A 75 2.14 0.35 3.93
C ARG A 75 3.47 -0.35 3.70
N TYR A 76 4.39 0.34 3.04
CA TYR A 76 5.73 -0.12 2.73
C TYR A 76 6.78 0.73 3.42
N VAL A 77 7.80 0.07 3.99
CA VAL A 77 8.91 0.73 4.67
C VAL A 77 10.21 0.37 3.97
N ARG A 78 11.05 1.37 3.70
CA ARG A 78 12.33 1.15 3.05
C ARG A 78 13.24 0.33 3.95
N PHE A 79 13.80 -0.74 3.39
CA PHE A 79 14.80 -1.57 4.05
C PHE A 79 16.15 -1.59 3.33
N SER A 80 16.22 -1.06 2.10
CA SER A 80 17.45 -1.01 1.30
C SER A 80 18.17 0.36 1.40
N PRO A 81 19.51 0.37 1.41
CA PRO A 81 20.30 1.59 1.36
C PRO A 81 20.40 2.22 -0.04
N LEU A 82 19.92 1.54 -1.09
CA LEU A 82 20.15 1.92 -2.50
C LEU A 82 19.40 3.18 -2.99
N GLY A 83 18.89 4.02 -2.09
CA GLY A 83 18.15 5.23 -2.41
C GLY A 83 16.64 5.06 -2.33
N THR A 84 15.92 6.18 -2.43
CA THR A 84 14.45 6.18 -2.41
C THR A 84 13.92 5.86 -3.80
N VAL A 85 12.70 5.32 -3.89
CA VAL A 85 12.01 5.14 -5.17
C VAL A 85 10.54 5.47 -5.01
N ALA A 86 9.93 6.01 -6.07
CA ALA A 86 8.52 6.34 -6.07
C ALA A 86 7.68 5.05 -6.04
N PRO A 87 6.49 5.06 -5.39
CA PRO A 87 5.50 4.00 -5.58
C PRO A 87 5.24 3.73 -7.07
N PRO A 88 5.05 2.47 -7.49
CA PRO A 88 4.79 2.13 -8.88
C PRO A 88 3.61 2.93 -9.46
N GLY A 89 3.75 3.40 -10.70
CA GLY A 89 2.78 4.26 -11.40
C GLY A 89 2.84 5.75 -11.00
N THR A 90 3.64 6.12 -10.01
CA THR A 90 3.78 7.53 -9.58
C THR A 90 5.09 8.18 -10.03
N GLY A 91 6.10 7.39 -10.40
CA GLY A 91 7.44 7.83 -10.80
C GLY A 91 7.47 8.56 -12.14
N ASN A 92 8.44 9.45 -12.31
CA ASN A 92 8.62 10.19 -13.57
C ASN A 92 9.24 9.34 -14.68
N HIS A 93 9.92 8.24 -14.33
CA HIS A 93 10.39 7.24 -15.30
C HIS A 93 9.21 6.48 -15.93
N GLY A 94 8.25 5.96 -15.15
CA GLY A 94 7.03 5.33 -15.68
C GLY A 94 6.15 6.30 -16.48
N LYS A 95 6.17 7.58 -16.13
CA LYS A 95 5.52 8.66 -16.90
C LYS A 95 6.30 9.11 -18.14
N ARG A 96 7.46 8.51 -18.41
CA ARG A 96 8.31 8.77 -19.59
C ARG A 96 8.80 10.21 -19.66
N ARG A 97 9.05 10.80 -18.48
CA ARG A 97 9.45 12.20 -18.28
C ARG A 97 10.87 12.35 -17.76
N ALA A 98 11.41 11.35 -17.10
CA ALA A 98 12.69 11.43 -16.43
C ALA A 98 13.82 10.75 -17.19
N ASN A 99 15.03 11.23 -16.96
CA ASN A 99 16.28 10.53 -17.25
C ASN A 99 17.19 10.63 -16.03
N ASP A 100 17.82 9.50 -15.69
CA ASP A 100 18.96 9.47 -14.79
C ASP A 100 20.24 9.60 -15.64
N LEU A 101 20.96 10.70 -15.47
CA LEU A 101 22.13 11.04 -16.28
C LEU A 101 23.42 10.49 -15.68
N GLY A 102 24.43 10.27 -16.54
CA GLY A 102 25.79 9.93 -16.15
C GLY A 102 26.67 11.14 -15.81
N TYR A 103 27.90 10.87 -15.38
CA TYR A 103 28.92 11.91 -15.15
C TYR A 103 29.17 12.73 -16.43
N PRO A 104 29.33 14.08 -16.36
CA PRO A 104 29.45 14.91 -15.16
C PRO A 104 28.11 15.44 -14.61
N TYR A 105 26.98 14.99 -15.14
CA TYR A 105 25.64 15.51 -14.83
C TYR A 105 24.93 14.76 -13.69
N ASN A 106 25.63 13.84 -13.02
CA ASN A 106 25.14 13.04 -11.90
C ASN A 106 25.67 13.48 -10.52
N SER A 107 26.37 14.61 -10.46
CA SER A 107 27.08 15.09 -9.27
C SER A 107 27.29 16.61 -9.34
N ASP A 108 27.74 17.22 -8.25
CA ASP A 108 27.99 18.66 -8.18
C ASP A 108 29.24 19.11 -8.94
N THR A 109 29.13 19.18 -10.26
CA THR A 109 30.20 19.66 -11.14
C THR A 109 29.85 21.03 -11.75
N PRO A 110 30.85 21.78 -12.27
CA PRO A 110 30.58 22.98 -13.06
C PRO A 110 29.65 22.70 -14.25
N ALA A 111 29.82 21.55 -14.91
CA ALA A 111 28.97 21.14 -16.03
C ALA A 111 27.52 20.89 -15.59
N HIS A 112 27.31 20.24 -14.45
CA HIS A 112 25.98 20.04 -13.85
C HIS A 112 25.28 21.38 -13.57
N ARG A 113 25.94 22.30 -12.84
CA ARG A 113 25.37 23.62 -12.55
C ARG A 113 25.05 24.39 -13.82
N ARG A 114 25.89 24.27 -14.85
CA ARG A 114 25.61 24.91 -16.15
C ARG A 114 24.40 24.28 -16.84
N ALA A 115 24.30 22.95 -16.84
CA ALA A 115 23.14 22.24 -17.37
C ALA A 115 21.84 22.71 -16.72
N GLN A 116 21.82 22.99 -15.40
CA GLN A 116 20.62 23.48 -14.72
C GLN A 116 20.13 24.84 -15.23
N VAL A 117 21.06 25.72 -15.60
CA VAL A 117 20.72 27.02 -16.18
C VAL A 117 20.10 26.84 -17.57
N LEU A 118 20.72 26.00 -18.40
CA LEU A 118 20.28 25.75 -19.78
C LEU A 118 18.99 24.94 -19.86
N ALA A 119 18.80 23.97 -18.94
CA ALA A 119 17.67 23.06 -18.89
C ALA A 119 16.30 23.77 -18.83
N LYS A 120 16.26 24.97 -18.22
CA LYS A 120 15.05 25.80 -18.16
C LYS A 120 14.47 26.11 -19.55
N ARG A 121 15.33 26.28 -20.57
CA ARG A 121 14.91 26.54 -21.96
C ARG A 121 14.23 25.34 -22.61
N HIS A 122 14.50 24.15 -22.09
CA HIS A 122 14.00 22.87 -22.60
C HIS A 122 12.86 22.30 -21.74
N ASN A 123 12.33 23.08 -20.79
CA ASN A 123 11.35 22.63 -19.79
C ASN A 123 11.83 21.41 -18.97
N ILE A 124 13.13 21.38 -18.66
CA ILE A 124 13.75 20.32 -17.84
C ILE A 124 14.17 20.90 -16.49
N THR A 125 13.95 20.14 -15.41
CA THR A 125 14.45 20.44 -14.06
C THR A 125 15.23 19.27 -13.47
N CYS A 126 16.28 19.55 -12.71
CA CYS A 126 16.94 18.54 -11.87
C CYS A 126 16.24 18.45 -10.50
N GLU A 127 15.05 17.88 -10.47
CA GLU A 127 14.27 17.76 -9.22
C GLU A 127 14.92 16.80 -8.21
N GLY A 128 15.75 15.87 -8.72
CA GLY A 128 16.52 14.91 -7.94
C GLY A 128 17.35 15.51 -6.83
N MET A 129 17.82 16.76 -7.00
CA MET A 129 18.54 17.47 -5.95
C MET A 129 17.75 17.62 -4.65
N GLY A 130 16.42 17.73 -4.71
CA GLY A 130 15.56 17.84 -3.53
C GLY A 130 15.63 16.60 -2.62
N PHE A 131 16.06 15.46 -3.16
CA PHE A 131 16.21 14.19 -2.46
C PHE A 131 17.59 13.55 -2.65
N ARG A 132 18.61 14.38 -2.95
CA ARG A 132 20.04 14.01 -3.08
C ARG A 132 20.36 13.05 -4.24
N GLU A 133 19.52 13.00 -5.26
CA GLU A 133 19.71 12.22 -6.49
C GLU A 133 20.07 13.14 -7.65
N TRP A 134 21.31 13.63 -7.67
CA TRP A 134 21.78 14.64 -8.65
C TRP A 134 21.68 14.17 -10.11
N TRP A 135 21.58 12.86 -10.32
CA TRP A 135 21.39 12.26 -11.63
C TRP A 135 19.97 12.37 -12.17
N HIS A 136 18.95 12.67 -11.35
CA HIS A 136 17.55 12.61 -11.78
C HIS A 136 17.05 13.95 -12.35
N TRP A 137 16.72 13.95 -13.65
CA TRP A 137 16.25 15.10 -14.41
C TRP A 137 14.91 14.82 -15.06
N THR A 138 13.98 15.78 -15.01
CA THR A 138 12.60 15.59 -15.45
C THR A 138 12.15 16.66 -16.43
N PHE A 139 11.49 16.22 -17.49
CA PHE A 139 10.88 17.05 -18.52
C PHE A 139 9.38 17.31 -18.24
N TRP A 140 9.02 18.59 -18.21
CA TRP A 140 7.68 19.08 -17.88
C TRP A 140 6.88 19.57 -19.08
N GLY A 141 7.45 19.54 -20.28
CA GLY A 141 6.73 19.90 -21.49
C GLY A 141 5.78 18.80 -22.00
N PRO A 142 5.19 19.03 -23.18
CA PRO A 142 4.35 18.04 -23.86
C PRO A 142 5.16 16.80 -24.26
N LEU A 143 4.68 15.61 -23.91
CA LEU A 143 5.36 14.34 -24.21
C LEU A 143 5.41 14.01 -25.71
N GLY A 144 4.52 14.59 -26.51
CA GLY A 144 4.37 14.25 -27.93
C GLY A 144 3.95 12.79 -28.14
N ALA A 145 4.30 12.23 -29.30
CA ALA A 145 4.08 10.81 -29.57
C ALA A 145 4.95 9.95 -28.65
N ILE A 146 4.35 8.92 -28.05
CA ILE A 146 5.06 7.91 -27.29
C ILE A 146 5.15 6.69 -28.19
N ALA A 147 6.36 6.35 -28.64
CA ALA A 147 6.54 5.15 -29.45
C ALA A 147 6.09 3.91 -28.66
N SER A 148 5.44 2.96 -29.33
CA SER A 148 5.25 1.63 -28.76
C SER A 148 6.60 1.04 -28.39
N ALA A 149 6.64 0.12 -27.41
CA ALA A 149 7.79 -0.75 -27.26
C ALA A 149 8.11 -1.29 -28.65
N ALA A 150 9.34 -1.05 -29.14
CA ALA A 150 9.82 -1.81 -30.29
C ALA A 150 9.61 -3.26 -29.89
N GLY A 151 8.76 -3.99 -30.63
CA GLY A 151 8.32 -5.33 -30.25
C GLY A 151 9.54 -6.18 -29.98
N GLY A 152 9.93 -6.25 -28.70
CA GLY A 152 11.07 -7.01 -28.24
C GLY A 152 10.71 -8.44 -28.57
N GLY A 153 11.54 -9.05 -29.44
CA GLY A 153 11.23 -10.34 -30.02
C GLY A 153 10.73 -11.31 -28.97
N ASN A 154 9.49 -11.76 -29.15
CA ASN A 154 8.88 -12.93 -28.52
C ASN A 154 9.55 -13.36 -27.20
N THR A 155 9.56 -12.50 -26.18
CA THR A 155 9.62 -13.03 -24.82
C THR A 155 8.27 -13.70 -24.68
N THR A 156 8.24 -15.01 -24.89
CA THR A 156 7.10 -15.84 -24.54
C THR A 156 6.67 -15.36 -23.17
N ARG A 157 5.49 -14.74 -23.10
CA ARG A 157 4.82 -14.52 -21.82
C ARG A 157 4.98 -15.85 -21.08
N PRO A 158 5.53 -15.89 -19.84
CA PRO A 158 5.72 -17.15 -19.14
C PRO A 158 4.45 -17.95 -19.34
N GLU A 159 4.59 -19.13 -19.96
CA GLU A 159 3.45 -20.00 -20.23
C GLU A 159 2.64 -20.06 -18.94
N ASP A 160 1.32 -19.99 -19.05
CA ASP A 160 0.47 -20.09 -17.88
C ASP A 160 0.86 -21.37 -17.14
N ILE A 161 1.60 -21.20 -16.03
CA ILE A 161 2.12 -22.31 -15.24
C ILE A 161 1.00 -22.93 -14.39
N MET A 162 -0.21 -22.37 -14.45
CA MET A 162 -1.35 -23.00 -13.82
C MET A 162 -1.71 -24.25 -14.61
N ASN A 163 -1.59 -25.39 -13.95
CA ASN A 163 -2.22 -26.61 -14.45
C ASN A 163 -3.75 -26.47 -14.38
N ALA A 164 -4.46 -27.36 -15.09
CA ALA A 164 -5.93 -27.36 -15.13
C ALA A 164 -6.61 -27.40 -13.75
N GLU A 165 -5.93 -27.92 -12.72
CA GLU A 165 -6.45 -27.91 -11.35
C GLU A 165 -6.35 -26.54 -10.69
N GLN A 166 -5.25 -25.81 -10.96
CA GLN A 166 -5.06 -24.43 -10.50
C GLN A 166 -6.00 -23.46 -11.23
N GLU A 167 -6.20 -23.63 -12.53
CA GLU A 167 -7.24 -22.89 -13.29
C GLU A 167 -8.62 -23.14 -12.69
N LYS A 168 -8.98 -24.40 -12.42
CA LYS A 168 -10.26 -24.75 -11.79
C LYS A 168 -10.43 -24.17 -10.39
N LYS A 169 -9.36 -24.10 -9.59
CA LYS A 169 -9.36 -23.45 -8.27
C LYS A 169 -9.52 -21.94 -8.39
N LEU A 170 -8.83 -21.33 -9.36
CA LEU A 170 -8.98 -19.90 -9.64
C LEU A 170 -10.40 -19.58 -10.08
N ASP A 171 -10.98 -20.37 -11.00
CA ASP A 171 -12.37 -20.23 -11.44
C ASP A 171 -13.36 -20.40 -10.28
N ALA A 172 -13.13 -21.35 -9.36
CA ALA A 172 -13.96 -21.52 -8.18
C ALA A 172 -13.89 -20.31 -7.23
N VAL A 173 -12.69 -19.74 -7.05
CA VAL A 173 -12.50 -18.50 -6.27
C VAL A 173 -13.19 -17.33 -6.96
N LEU A 174 -13.06 -17.20 -8.28
CA LEU A 174 -13.70 -16.14 -9.06
C LEU A 174 -15.22 -16.27 -9.05
N GLN A 175 -15.77 -17.48 -9.17
CA GLN A 175 -17.21 -17.73 -9.00
C GLN A 175 -17.69 -17.35 -7.59
N ALA A 176 -16.94 -17.71 -6.56
CA ALA A 176 -17.27 -17.34 -5.18
C ALA A 176 -17.25 -15.81 -4.94
N LEU A 177 -16.42 -15.09 -5.68
CA LEU A 177 -16.34 -13.62 -5.68
C LEU A 177 -17.33 -12.94 -6.63
N GLY A 178 -18.23 -13.69 -7.28
CA GLY A 178 -19.21 -13.15 -8.24
C GLY A 178 -18.62 -12.73 -9.60
N ALA A 179 -17.37 -13.11 -9.87
CA ALA A 179 -16.61 -12.76 -11.09
C ALA A 179 -16.62 -13.87 -12.15
N GLY A 180 -17.40 -14.94 -11.97
CA GLY A 180 -17.49 -16.06 -12.91
C GLY A 180 -18.02 -15.62 -14.27
N GLY A 181 -17.19 -15.71 -15.32
CA GLY A 181 -17.55 -15.38 -16.71
C GLY A 181 -16.96 -14.08 -17.26
N LEU A 182 -16.08 -13.39 -16.53
CA LEU A 182 -15.41 -12.18 -17.01
C LEU A 182 -14.29 -12.51 -18.01
N GLN A 183 -14.25 -11.78 -19.13
CA GLN A 183 -13.19 -11.90 -20.14
C GLN A 183 -11.84 -11.42 -19.56
N PRO A 184 -10.69 -12.03 -19.93
CA PRO A 184 -9.37 -11.55 -19.52
C PRO A 184 -9.20 -10.06 -19.83
N GLY A 185 -9.10 -9.23 -18.78
CA GLY A 185 -9.06 -7.76 -18.87
C GLY A 185 -10.18 -7.04 -18.10
N GLN A 186 -11.30 -7.71 -17.82
CA GLN A 186 -12.34 -7.19 -16.90
C GLN A 186 -12.04 -7.50 -15.42
N TRP A 187 -10.92 -8.17 -15.18
CA TRP A 187 -10.56 -8.79 -13.90
C TRP A 187 -10.02 -7.75 -12.93
N ASP A 188 -9.25 -6.79 -13.43
CA ASP A 188 -8.66 -5.73 -12.61
C ASP A 188 -9.74 -4.85 -11.97
N ASP A 189 -10.80 -4.49 -12.71
CA ASP A 189 -11.87 -3.64 -12.18
C ASP A 189 -12.72 -4.35 -11.12
N THR A 190 -13.02 -5.64 -11.31
CA THR A 190 -13.81 -6.42 -10.34
C THR A 190 -13.00 -6.81 -9.10
N ILE A 191 -11.73 -7.21 -9.26
CA ILE A 191 -10.86 -7.52 -8.12
C ILE A 191 -10.57 -6.24 -7.32
N MET A 192 -10.29 -5.12 -7.99
CA MET A 192 -10.07 -3.84 -7.31
C MET A 192 -11.35 -3.28 -6.70
N GLY A 193 -12.51 -3.49 -7.32
CA GLY A 193 -13.82 -3.16 -6.74
C GLY A 193 -14.09 -3.93 -5.46
N ASN A 194 -13.99 -5.26 -5.51
CA ASN A 194 -14.18 -6.13 -4.34
C ASN A 194 -13.13 -5.85 -3.24
N THR A 195 -11.89 -5.54 -3.63
CA THR A 195 -10.83 -5.16 -2.67
C THR A 195 -11.15 -3.84 -1.98
N ARG A 196 -11.67 -2.84 -2.71
CA ARG A 196 -12.12 -1.56 -2.12
C ARG A 196 -13.31 -1.75 -1.19
N ASP A 197 -14.26 -2.62 -1.54
CA ASP A 197 -15.43 -2.90 -0.71
C ASP A 197 -15.03 -3.63 0.58
N ILE A 198 -14.11 -4.60 0.48
CA ILE A 198 -13.50 -5.26 1.64
C ILE A 198 -12.71 -4.25 2.48
N GLU A 199 -11.92 -3.38 1.86
CA GLU A 199 -11.15 -2.35 2.55
C GLU A 199 -12.06 -1.32 3.25
N ALA A 200 -13.19 -0.94 2.66
CA ALA A 200 -14.19 -0.09 3.28
C ALA A 200 -14.85 -0.78 4.51
N GLN A 201 -15.16 -2.08 4.40
CA GLN A 201 -15.71 -2.87 5.50
C GLN A 201 -14.67 -3.07 6.62
N VAL A 202 -13.40 -3.32 6.26
CA VAL A 202 -12.28 -3.50 7.20
C VAL A 202 -11.86 -2.19 7.86
N ASN A 203 -11.93 -1.06 7.18
CA ASN A 203 -11.66 0.25 7.77
C ASN A 203 -12.81 0.76 8.66
N GLY A 204 -14.03 0.23 8.52
CA GLY A 204 -15.14 0.47 9.44
C GLY A 204 -15.08 -0.36 10.74
N LEU A 205 -14.34 -1.48 10.74
CA LEU A 205 -14.19 -2.35 11.91
C LEU A 205 -13.53 -1.65 13.12
N PRO A 206 -12.48 -0.81 12.99
CA PRO A 206 -11.92 -0.05 14.10
C PRO A 206 -12.92 0.87 14.81
N ASP A 207 -13.82 1.51 14.08
CA ASP A 207 -14.80 2.42 14.66
C ASP A 207 -16.00 1.68 15.25
N ALA A 208 -16.44 0.58 14.63
CA ALA A 208 -17.38 -0.35 15.24
C ALA A 208 -16.83 -0.96 16.54
N LEU A 209 -15.54 -1.34 16.56
CA LEU A 209 -14.87 -1.87 17.74
C LEU A 209 -14.74 -0.81 18.84
N LYS A 210 -14.41 0.44 18.49
CA LYS A 210 -14.43 1.57 19.46
C LYS A 210 -15.83 1.82 20.02
N ALA A 211 -16.87 1.75 19.20
CA ALA A 211 -18.25 1.91 19.64
C ALA A 211 -18.68 0.79 20.61
N ILE A 212 -18.29 -0.45 20.31
CA ILE A 212 -18.51 -1.60 21.21
C ILE A 212 -17.71 -1.44 22.50
N MET A 213 -16.44 -1.05 22.44
CA MET A 213 -15.63 -0.83 23.63
C MET A 213 -16.15 0.33 24.49
N ALA A 214 -16.68 1.40 23.89
CA ALA A 214 -17.33 2.49 24.61
C ALA A 214 -18.62 2.02 25.31
N GLN A 215 -19.44 1.19 24.65
CA GLN A 215 -20.62 0.57 25.27
C GLN A 215 -20.23 -0.37 26.42
N VAL A 216 -19.22 -1.21 26.22
CA VAL A 216 -18.73 -2.15 27.24
C VAL A 216 -18.14 -1.41 28.45
N ASN A 217 -17.40 -0.32 28.23
CA ASN A 217 -16.83 0.50 29.30
C ASN A 217 -17.89 1.30 30.09
N GLY A 218 -19.10 1.50 29.54
CA GLY A 218 -20.23 2.12 30.26
C GLY A 218 -21.04 1.14 31.12
N ILE A 219 -20.82 -0.17 30.99
CA ILE A 219 -21.53 -1.21 31.77
C ILE A 219 -21.37 -1.02 33.29
N PRO A 220 -20.18 -0.68 33.84
CA PRO A 220 -20.01 -0.49 35.28
C PRO A 220 -20.90 0.63 35.86
N GLU A 221 -21.13 1.72 35.12
CA GLU A 221 -21.96 2.85 35.55
C GLU A 221 -23.45 2.50 35.52
N VAL A 222 -23.89 1.78 34.49
CA VAL A 222 -25.26 1.25 34.39
C VAL A 222 -25.52 0.24 35.50
N LEU A 223 -24.55 -0.64 35.80
CA LEU A 223 -24.65 -1.59 36.91
C LEU A 223 -24.68 -0.88 38.27
N ALA A 224 -23.95 0.23 38.45
CA ALA A 224 -23.99 1.03 39.67
C ALA A 224 -25.35 1.73 39.86
N ASP A 225 -25.95 2.28 38.80
CA ASP A 225 -27.29 2.88 38.87
C ASP A 225 -28.38 1.83 39.13
N ILE A 226 -28.27 0.66 38.50
CA ILE A 226 -29.15 -0.49 38.76
C ILE A 226 -29.02 -0.93 40.23
N ARG A 227 -27.80 -1.16 40.75
CA ARG A 227 -27.56 -1.50 42.17
C ARG A 227 -28.26 -0.53 43.12
N LYS A 228 -28.16 0.77 42.84
CA LYS A 228 -28.79 1.83 43.63
C LYS A 228 -30.31 1.79 43.59
N ARG A 229 -30.91 1.39 42.45
CA ARG A 229 -32.37 1.35 42.27
C ARG A 229 -33.04 0.08 42.83
N ILE A 230 -32.38 -1.07 42.77
CA ILE A 230 -32.96 -2.35 43.22
C ILE A 230 -32.48 -2.80 44.61
N GLY A 231 -31.58 -2.07 45.27
CA GLY A 231 -31.15 -2.39 46.64
C GLY A 231 -30.41 -3.72 46.76
N VAL A 232 -29.79 -4.17 45.68
CA VAL A 232 -29.07 -5.45 45.60
C VAL A 232 -27.65 -5.25 46.13
N SER A 233 -27.25 -6.06 47.11
CA SER A 233 -25.91 -5.96 47.72
C SER A 233 -24.82 -6.45 46.77
N GLU A 234 -23.58 -6.03 47.00
CA GLU A 234 -22.44 -6.38 46.16
C GLU A 234 -22.21 -7.90 46.05
N ALA A 235 -22.45 -8.62 47.16
CA ALA A 235 -22.41 -10.08 47.20
C ALA A 235 -23.50 -10.74 46.32
N GLN A 236 -24.68 -10.14 46.22
CA GLN A 236 -25.74 -10.67 45.33
C GLN A 236 -25.42 -10.44 43.86
N VAL A 237 -24.72 -9.34 43.53
CA VAL A 237 -24.29 -9.07 42.16
C VAL A 237 -23.16 -10.02 41.73
N GLU A 238 -22.22 -10.35 42.62
CA GLU A 238 -21.20 -11.37 42.34
C GLU A 238 -21.82 -12.74 42.09
N VAL A 239 -22.80 -13.17 42.90
CA VAL A 239 -23.50 -14.45 42.69
C VAL A 239 -24.24 -14.49 41.35
N ILE A 240 -24.88 -13.39 40.95
CA ILE A 240 -25.58 -13.30 39.66
C ILE A 240 -24.57 -13.27 38.50
N ALA A 241 -23.49 -12.48 38.61
CA ALA A 241 -22.45 -12.40 37.59
C ALA A 241 -21.74 -13.75 37.38
N ASP A 242 -21.46 -14.48 38.45
CA ASP A 242 -20.83 -15.81 38.40
C ASP A 242 -21.77 -16.88 37.81
N ALA A 243 -23.08 -16.79 38.11
CA ALA A 243 -24.10 -17.63 37.50
C ALA A 243 -24.24 -17.35 35.99
N VAL A 244 -24.25 -16.07 35.59
CA VAL A 244 -24.33 -15.65 34.18
C VAL A 244 -23.06 -16.04 33.42
N ALA A 245 -21.87 -15.84 33.99
CA ALA A 245 -20.60 -16.25 33.38
C ALA A 245 -20.51 -17.77 33.16
N LYS A 246 -21.00 -18.58 34.11
CA LYS A 246 -21.13 -20.04 33.95
C LYS A 246 -22.12 -20.42 32.85
N GLN A 247 -23.19 -19.64 32.68
CA GLN A 247 -24.25 -19.91 31.71
C GLN A 247 -23.88 -19.51 30.28
N ILE A 248 -23.03 -18.50 30.10
CA ILE A 248 -22.54 -18.06 28.79
C ILE A 248 -21.45 -19.02 28.24
N GLY A 249 -20.87 -19.88 29.10
CA GLY A 249 -19.81 -20.82 28.74
C GLY A 249 -20.22 -22.23 28.29
N THR A 250 -21.50 -22.61 28.23
CA THR A 250 -21.94 -23.93 27.75
C THR A 250 -23.27 -23.91 26.99
N PRO A 251 -23.51 -24.82 26.02
CA PRO A 251 -24.72 -24.81 25.21
C PRO A 251 -25.93 -25.22 26.05
N MET A 252 -27.06 -24.54 25.81
CA MET A 252 -28.35 -24.61 26.52
C MET A 252 -28.58 -25.87 27.38
N VAL A 253 -28.39 -25.73 28.70
CA VAL A 253 -28.98 -26.64 29.68
C VAL A 253 -30.26 -26.00 30.22
N LYS A 254 -31.38 -26.72 30.14
CA LYS A 254 -32.63 -26.33 30.80
C LYS A 254 -32.39 -26.21 32.30
N LEU A 255 -32.59 -25.02 32.85
CA LEU A 255 -32.53 -24.80 34.30
C LEU A 255 -33.72 -25.48 34.98
N ASP A 256 -33.44 -26.28 36.00
CA ASP A 256 -34.45 -26.82 36.91
C ASP A 256 -34.72 -25.80 38.03
N TYR A 257 -35.70 -24.94 37.78
CA TYR A 257 -36.10 -23.88 38.70
C TYR A 257 -36.59 -24.41 40.06
N ALA A 258 -37.03 -25.67 40.16
CA ALA A 258 -37.46 -26.26 41.43
C ALA A 258 -36.26 -26.58 42.34
N ALA A 259 -35.15 -27.06 41.77
CA ALA A 259 -33.92 -27.32 42.51
C ALA A 259 -33.30 -26.02 43.05
N ILE A 260 -33.37 -24.95 42.25
CA ILE A 260 -32.85 -23.62 42.63
C ILE A 260 -33.70 -23.02 43.77
N ALA A 261 -35.03 -23.07 43.66
CA ALA A 261 -35.92 -22.57 44.70
C ALA A 261 -35.73 -23.31 46.04
N LYS A 262 -35.49 -24.63 46.00
CA LYS A 262 -35.19 -25.42 47.19
C LYS A 262 -33.88 -25.00 47.85
N ALA A 263 -32.81 -24.83 47.07
CA ALA A 263 -31.51 -24.43 47.59
C ALA A 263 -31.55 -23.05 48.27
N VAL A 264 -32.31 -22.11 47.71
CA VAL A 264 -32.52 -20.77 48.30
C VAL A 264 -33.27 -20.85 49.62
N ASN A 265 -34.33 -21.65 49.69
CA ASN A 265 -35.09 -21.83 50.94
C ASN A 265 -34.27 -22.54 52.03
N ASP A 266 -33.46 -23.53 51.66
CA ASP A 266 -32.60 -24.26 52.60
C ASP A 266 -31.46 -23.37 53.17
N ASP A 267 -30.97 -22.40 52.40
CA ASP A 267 -30.00 -21.40 52.85
C ASP A 267 -30.64 -20.35 53.77
N ALA A 268 -31.82 -19.85 53.39
CA ALA A 268 -32.58 -18.92 54.22
C ALA A 268 -32.96 -19.52 55.57
N ALA A 269 -33.39 -20.79 55.59
CA ALA A 269 -33.70 -21.52 56.81
C ALA A 269 -32.46 -21.70 57.71
N ARG A 270 -31.29 -21.98 57.13
CA ARG A 270 -30.03 -22.10 57.89
C ARG A 270 -29.61 -20.79 58.57
N ARG A 271 -29.80 -19.66 57.88
CA ARG A 271 -29.47 -18.33 58.43
C ARG A 271 -30.43 -17.85 59.52
N LEU A 272 -31.65 -18.38 59.55
CA LEU A 272 -32.61 -18.10 60.62
C LEU A 272 -32.37 -18.96 61.87
N MET A 273 -31.57 -20.03 61.75
CA MET A 273 -31.20 -20.92 62.87
C MET A 273 -29.80 -20.65 63.43
N SER A 274 -29.06 -19.69 62.87
CA SER A 274 -27.74 -19.23 63.35
C SER A 274 -27.84 -17.85 63.97
#